data_AF-A0A2J5PMQ2-F1
#
_entry.id   AF-A0A2J5PMQ2-F1
#
_cell.length_a   1.000
_cell.length_b   1.000
_cell.length_c   1.000
_cell.angle_alpha   90.00
_cell.angle_beta   90.00
_cell.angle_gamma   90.00
#
_symmetry.space_group_name_H-M   'P 1'
#
loop_
_entity.id
_entity.type
_entity.pdbx_description
1 polymer ?
#
loop_
_entity_poly.entity_id
_entity_poly.type
_entity_poly.pdbx_seq_one_letter_code
_entity_poly.pdbx_strand_id
1 'polypeptide(L)' 'MMYRLTSWLAAALMLFSIQATAASLSDIQVSNGDRQARITISFIGEPEYSFTPQGKRILALDIKQTGVLQG' A
#
# COMPACT_ATOMS: atom_id res chain seq x y z
N MET A 1 1.83 -44.11 -6.21
CA MET A 1 2.80 -43.28 -5.45
C MET A 1 2.81 -41.84 -5.93
N MET A 2 2.87 -41.59 -7.25
CA MET A 2 2.91 -40.26 -7.88
C MET A 2 1.83 -39.27 -7.39
N TYR A 3 0.57 -39.71 -7.23
CA TYR A 3 -0.55 -38.86 -6.82
C TYR A 3 -0.44 -38.30 -5.38
N ARG A 4 0.26 -39.00 -4.49
CA ARG A 4 0.46 -38.55 -3.10
C ARG A 4 1.54 -37.46 -3.05
N LEU A 5 2.57 -37.59 -3.88
CA LEU A 5 3.66 -36.63 -3.98
C LEU A 5 3.16 -35.31 -4.63
N THR A 6 2.36 -35.41 -5.69
CA THR A 6 1.76 -34.22 -6.31
C THR A 6 0.77 -33.52 -5.38
N SER A 7 0.00 -34.26 -4.58
CA SER A 7 -0.89 -33.68 -3.56
C SER A 7 -0.12 -32.93 -2.48
N TRP A 8 0.98 -33.47 -1.97
CA TRP A 8 1.82 -32.80 -0.97
C TRP A 8 2.53 -31.57 -1.55
N LEU A 9 2.98 -31.65 -2.80
CA LEU A 9 3.57 -30.51 -3.50
C LEU A 9 2.54 -29.37 -3.68
N ALA A 10 1.30 -29.70 -4.06
CA ALA A 10 0.22 -28.73 -4.20
C ALA A 10 -0.13 -28.07 -2.85
N ALA A 11 -0.20 -28.84 -1.76
CA ALA A 11 -0.43 -28.31 -0.42
C ALA A 11 0.71 -27.37 0.03
N ALA A 12 1.97 -27.74 -0.24
CA ALA A 12 3.12 -26.89 0.05
C ALA A 12 3.10 -25.58 -0.75
N LEU A 13 2.72 -25.62 -2.03
CA LEU A 13 2.59 -24.43 -2.87
C LEU A 13 1.48 -23.47 -2.39
N MET A 14 0.36 -24.01 -1.90
CA MET A 14 -0.72 -23.19 -1.31
C MET A 14 -0.30 -22.48 -0.02
N LEU A 15 0.64 -23.06 0.76
CA LEU A 15 1.18 -22.41 1.95
C LEU A 15 2.14 -21.26 1.61
N PHE A 16 2.72 -21.26 0.41
CA PHE A 16 3.66 -20.23 -0.06
C PHE A 16 3.01 -19.06 -0.79
N SER A 17 1.69 -19.04 -0.97
CA SER A 17 1.00 -17.87 -1.52
C SER A 17 0.88 -16.76 -0.46
N ILE A 18 2.00 -16.09 -0.19
CA ILE A 18 2.00 -14.82 0.53
C ILE A 18 1.39 -13.80 -0.43
N GLN A 19 0.16 -13.39 -0.15
CA GLN A 19 -0.45 -12.28 -0.87
C GLN A 19 0.32 -11.02 -0.50
N ALA A 20 0.99 -10.39 -1.47
CA ALA A 20 1.51 -9.04 -1.30
C ALA A 20 0.30 -8.11 -1.12
N THR A 21 -0.05 -7.83 0.13
CA THR A 21 -1.10 -6.86 0.42
C THR A 21 -0.52 -5.48 0.17
N ALA A 22 -1.10 -4.72 -0.77
CA ALA A 22 -0.76 -3.30 -0.85
C ALA A 22 -1.13 -2.62 0.47
N ALA A 23 -0.50 -1.49 0.76
CA ALA A 23 -0.79 -0.75 1.97
C ALA A 23 -2.23 -0.22 1.95
N SER A 24 -2.84 -0.15 3.14
CA SER A 24 -4.18 0.41 3.33
C SER A 24 -4.08 1.74 4.07
N LEU A 25 -4.78 2.77 3.58
CA LEU A 25 -4.80 4.08 4.21
C LEU A 25 -5.47 3.99 5.60
N SER A 26 -4.81 4.52 6.63
CA SER A 26 -5.36 4.56 8.00
C SER A 26 -5.69 5.96 8.48
N ASP A 27 -4.96 6.99 8.05
CA ASP A 27 -5.19 8.36 8.51
C ASP A 27 -4.61 9.41 7.55
N ILE A 28 -5.23 10.58 7.51
CA ILE A 28 -4.71 11.77 6.81
C ILE A 28 -4.81 12.96 7.75
N GLN A 29 -3.65 13.49 8.14
CA GLN A 29 -3.57 14.69 8.97
C GLN A 29 -3.03 15.85 8.16
N VAL A 30 -3.66 17.01 8.36
CA VAL A 30 -3.23 18.27 7.77
C VAL A 30 -2.93 19.23 8.91
N SER A 31 -1.69 19.73 8.93
CA SER A 31 -1.27 20.77 9.87
C SER A 31 -0.70 21.95 9.09
N ASN A 32 -1.09 23.16 9.50
CA ASN A 32 -0.57 24.40 8.93
C ASN A 32 0.24 25.12 10.00
N GLY A 33 1.56 25.01 9.94
CA GLY A 33 2.47 25.71 10.83
C GLY A 33 2.99 27.00 10.20
N ASP A 34 3.58 27.87 11.02
CA ASP A 34 3.99 29.23 10.61
C ASP A 34 4.95 29.28 9.41
N ARG A 35 5.74 28.23 9.19
CA ARG A 35 6.76 28.16 8.13
C ARG A 35 6.47 27.14 7.03
N GLN A 36 5.65 26.14 7.33
CA GLN A 36 5.30 25.08 6.39
C GLN A 36 3.95 24.45 6.75
N ALA A 37 3.17 24.13 5.72
CA ALA A 37 2.11 23.16 5.83
C ALA A 37 2.72 21.74 5.78
N ARG A 38 2.16 20.81 6.55
CA ARG A 38 2.52 19.40 6.53
C ARG A 38 1.26 18.56 6.38
N ILE A 39 1.29 17.69 5.39
CA ILE A 39 0.30 16.64 5.17
C ILE A 39 0.99 15.33 5.57
N THR A 40 0.43 14.61 6.53
CA THR A 40 0.92 13.30 6.99
C THR A 40 -0.13 12.26 6.60
N ILE A 41 0.28 11.27 5.81
CA ILE A 41 -0.58 10.19 5.33
C ILE A 41 -0.04 8.90 5.93
N SER A 42 -0.89 8.21 6.70
CA SER A 42 -0.51 7.01 7.44
C SER A 42 -1.11 5.77 6.79
N PHE A 43 -0.35 4.67 6.82
CA PHE A 43 -0.76 3.42 6.21
C PHE A 43 -0.54 2.23 7.15
N ILE A 44 -1.36 1.20 6.98
CA ILE A 44 -1.10 -0.14 7.48
C ILE A 44 -0.36 -0.90 6.37
N GLY A 45 0.89 -1.28 6.64
CA GLY A 45 1.80 -1.85 5.65
C GLY A 45 2.70 -0.80 4.99
N GLU A 46 3.49 -1.24 4.00
CA GLU A 46 4.43 -0.38 3.28
C GLU A 46 3.80 0.16 1.99
N PRO A 47 3.54 1.48 1.89
CA PRO A 47 2.90 2.06 0.72
C PRO A 47 3.91 2.20 -0.44
N GLU A 48 3.48 1.82 -1.64
CA GLU A 48 4.17 2.23 -2.87
C GLU A 48 3.58 3.57 -3.31
N TYR A 49 4.43 4.60 -3.40
CA TYR A 49 4.00 5.95 -3.76
C TYR A 49 4.99 6.66 -4.68
N SER A 50 4.51 7.63 -5.44
CA SER A 50 5.32 8.56 -6.23
C SER A 50 4.78 9.97 -6.12
N PHE A 51 5.66 10.96 -6.15
CA PHE A 51 5.28 12.37 -6.13
C PHE A 51 5.73 13.06 -7.42
N THR A 52 4.85 13.86 -8.00
CA THR A 52 5.13 14.62 -9.22
C THR A 52 4.74 16.08 -9.01
N PRO A 53 5.71 17.01 -8.94
CA PRO A 53 5.41 18.43 -8.91
C PRO A 53 4.70 18.85 -10.20
N GLN A 54 3.52 19.46 -10.09
CA GLN A 54 2.78 20.05 -11.20
C GLN A 54 2.87 21.58 -11.10
N GLY A 55 3.97 22.13 -11.61
CA GLY A 55 4.25 23.57 -11.52
C GLY A 55 4.69 24.01 -10.13
N LYS A 56 4.34 25.25 -9.73
CA LYS A 56 4.89 25.89 -8.52
C LYS A 56 4.10 25.61 -7.23
N ARG A 57 2.85 25.14 -7.32
CA ARG A 57 1.92 25.09 -6.19
C ARG A 57 1.13 23.79 -6.07
N ILE A 58 1.22 22.90 -7.06
CA ILE A 58 0.48 21.64 -7.08
C ILE A 58 1.50 20.51 -7.00
N LEU A 59 1.22 19.53 -6.15
CA LEU A 59 1.96 18.29 -6.04
C LEU A 59 0.97 17.15 -6.25
N ALA A 60 1.16 16.36 -7.30
CA ALA A 60 0.45 15.09 -7.44
C ALA A 60 1.16 14.04 -6.58
N LEU A 61 0.38 13.30 -5.80
CA LEU A 61 0.86 12.17 -5.02
C LEU A 61 0.03 10.95 -5.42
N ASP A 62 0.70 10.01 -6.09
CA ASP A 62 0.11 8.75 -6.50
C ASP A 62 0.48 7.69 -5.48
N ILE A 63 -0.52 6.99 -4.95
CA ILE A 63 -0.35 5.94 -3.95
C ILE A 63 -1.04 4.69 -4.45
N LYS A 64 -0.32 3.57 -4.52
CA LYS A 64 -0.93 2.26 -4.76
C LYS A 64 -1.44 1.71 -3.43
N GLN A 65 -2.74 1.47 -3.36
CA GLN A 65 -3.39 0.91 -2.18
C GLN A 65 -4.37 -0.19 -2.55
N THR A 66 -4.76 -0.96 -1.54
CA THR A 66 -5.84 -1.95 -1.61
C THR A 66 -6.98 -1.54 -0.68
N GLY A 67 -8.21 -1.83 -1.11
CA GLY A 67 -9.42 -1.48 -0.37
C GLY A 67 -10.08 -0.19 -0.86
N VAL A 68 -11.24 0.13 -0.26
CA VAL A 68 -12.03 1.32 -0.59
C VAL A 68 -11.62 2.45 0.35
N LEU A 69 -11.26 3.61 -0.20
CA LEU A 69 -11.15 4.85 0.57
C LEU A 69 -12.54 5.25 1.05
N GLN A 70 -12.81 5.10 2.35
CA GLN A 70 -14.02 5.64 2.98
C GLN A 70 -13.64 6.99 3.60
N GLY A 71 -14.30 8.05 3.12
CA GLY A 71 -14.13 9.42 3.61
C GLY A 71 -15.29 9.86 4.49
#